data_AF-A0ABD0N9M0-F1
#
_entry.id   AF-A0ABD0N9M0-F1
#
_cell.length_a   1.000
_cell.length_b   1.000
_cell.length_c   1.000
_cell.angle_alpha   90.00
_cell.angle_beta   90.00
_cell.angle_gamma   90.00
#
_symmetry.space_group_name_H-M   'P 1'
#
loop_
_entity.id
_entity.type
_entity.pdbx_description
1 polymer ?
#
loop_
_entity_poly.entity_id
_entity_poly.type
_entity_poly.pdbx_seq_one_letter_code
_entity_poly.pdbx_strand_id
1 'polypeptide(L)' 'LHCNMSGDGWEYHWYKNSELQIINPELTINSASLTDAGDYHCKAKRGDFSVDSETVQ' A
#
# COMPACT_ATOMS: atom_id res chain seq x y z
N LEU A 1 2.44 -3.48 -7.33
CA LEU A 1 2.95 -2.29 -6.62
C LEU A 1 3.79 -2.75 -5.44
N HIS A 2 4.94 -2.11 -5.21
CA HIS A 2 5.86 -2.48 -4.12
C HIS A 2 6.01 -1.31 -3.16
N CYS A 3 5.93 -1.59 -1.87
CA CYS A 3 6.15 -0.62 -0.82
C CYS A 3 7.36 -1.04 -0.01
N ASN A 4 8.37 -0.17 0.04
CA ASN A 4 9.60 -0.45 0.76
C ASN A 4 9.99 0.75 1.62
N MET A 5 10.44 0.47 2.84
CA MET A 5 10.92 1.46 3.79
C MET A 5 12.23 0.98 4.37
N SER A 6 13.19 1.89 4.52
CA SER A 6 14.49 1.57 5.10
C SER A 6 14.35 1.11 6.56
N GLY A 7 14.93 -0.04 6.88
CA GLY A 7 14.93 -0.64 8.21
C GLY A 7 13.92 -1.78 8.38
N ASP A 8 14.01 -2.49 9.50
CA ASP A 8 13.20 -3.68 9.78
C ASP A 8 11.99 -3.39 10.69
N GLY A 9 11.03 -4.33 10.68
CA GLY A 9 9.87 -4.31 11.57
C GLY A 9 8.72 -3.41 11.11
N TRP A 10 8.65 -3.12 9.81
CA TRP A 10 7.52 -2.41 9.20
C TRP A 10 6.39 -3.36 8.83
N GLU A 11 5.17 -2.92 9.08
CA GLU A 11 3.95 -3.51 8.57
C GLU A 11 3.43 -2.64 7.43
N TYR A 12 3.16 -3.23 6.28
CA TYR A 12 2.77 -2.49 5.06
C TYR A 12 1.30 -2.69 4.75
N HIS A 13 0.57 -1.59 4.60
CA HIS A 13 -0.87 -1.57 4.36
C HIS A 13 -1.14 -0.88 3.03
N TRP A 14 -1.76 -1.57 2.09
CA TRP A 14 -2.17 -1.00 0.82
C TRP A 14 -3.60 -0.50 0.89
N TYR A 15 -3.81 0.71 0.42
CA TYR A 15 -5.11 1.34 0.31
C TYR A 15 -5.40 1.67 -1.15
N LYS A 16 -6.68 1.59 -1.49
CA LYS A 16 -7.23 2.04 -2.76
C LYS A 16 -8.41 2.95 -2.47
N ASN A 17 -8.38 4.19 -2.95
CA ASN A 17 -9.42 5.19 -2.68
C ASN A 17 -9.74 5.34 -1.17
N SER A 18 -8.70 5.29 -0.32
CA SER A 18 -8.80 5.31 1.16
C SER A 18 -9.36 4.04 1.82
N GLU A 19 -9.58 2.97 1.07
CA GLU A 19 -10.05 1.68 1.60
C GLU A 19 -8.91 0.66 1.65
N LEU A 20 -8.72 0.00 2.81
CA LEU A 20 -7.68 -0.99 3.02
C LEU A 20 -7.92 -2.22 2.12
N GLN A 21 -6.96 -2.52 1.26
CA GLN A 21 -7.02 -3.66 0.34
C GLN A 21 -6.30 -4.88 0.91
N ILE A 22 -5.04 -4.71 1.34
CA ILE A 22 -4.20 -5.81 1.81
C ILE A 22 -3.11 -5.31 2.75
N ILE A 23 -2.69 -6.16 3.69
CA ILE A 23 -1.53 -5.94 4.55
C ILE A 23 -0.38 -6.82 4.03
N ASN A 24 0.40 -6.27 3.12
CA ASN A 24 1.53 -6.95 2.47
C ASN A 24 2.49 -5.87 1.89
N PRO A 25 3.82 -6.05 1.93
CA PRO A 25 4.75 -5.18 1.18
C PRO A 25 4.41 -5.06 -0.32
N GLU A 26 3.78 -6.08 -0.89
CA GLU A 26 3.47 -6.15 -2.31
C GLU A 26 1.96 -6.28 -2.57
N LEU A 27 1.45 -5.45 -3.50
CA LEU A 27 0.10 -5.57 -4.04
C LEU A 27 0.18 -6.03 -5.51
N THR A 28 -0.34 -7.21 -5.78
CA THR A 28 -0.36 -7.81 -7.13
C THR A 28 -1.77 -7.76 -7.70
N ILE A 29 -1.93 -7.09 -8.84
CA ILE A 29 -3.17 -7.04 -9.62
C ILE A 29 -2.96 -7.92 -10.86
N ASN A 30 -3.50 -9.15 -10.83
CA ASN A 30 -3.23 -10.15 -11.87
C ASN A 30 -3.92 -9.85 -13.20
N SER A 31 -5.17 -9.36 -13.16
CA SER A 31 -5.98 -9.07 -14.34
C SER A 31 -6.66 -7.73 -14.18
N ALA A 32 -5.91 -6.66 -14.44
CA ALA A 32 -6.40 -5.30 -14.29
C ALA A 32 -7.65 -5.06 -15.15
N SER A 33 -8.66 -4.47 -14.53
CA SER A 33 -9.96 -4.13 -15.10
C SER A 33 -10.30 -2.68 -14.77
N LEU A 34 -11.39 -2.14 -15.36
CA LEU A 34 -11.85 -0.78 -15.04
C LEU A 34 -12.17 -0.60 -13.56
N THR A 35 -12.56 -1.67 -12.86
CA THR A 35 -12.80 -1.62 -11.41
C THR A 35 -11.51 -1.50 -10.61
N ASP A 36 -10.35 -1.78 -11.20
CA ASP A 36 -9.03 -1.62 -10.56
C ASP A 36 -8.50 -0.18 -10.66
N ALA A 37 -9.16 0.69 -11.41
CA ALA A 37 -8.81 2.11 -11.42
C ALA A 37 -9.08 2.75 -10.04
N GLY A 38 -8.13 3.57 -9.60
CA GLY A 38 -8.23 4.28 -8.33
C GLY A 38 -6.87 4.76 -7.85
N ASP A 39 -6.90 5.53 -6.75
CA ASP A 39 -5.71 6.06 -6.12
C ASP A 39 -5.17 5.03 -5.13
N TYR A 40 -4.01 4.46 -5.45
CA TYR A 40 -3.33 3.52 -4.58
C TYR A 40 -2.28 4.23 -3.73
N HIS A 41 -2.23 3.93 -2.44
CA HIS A 41 -1.12 4.34 -1.59
C HIS A 41 -0.79 3.22 -0.61
N CYS A 42 0.47 3.18 -0.19
CA CYS A 42 0.91 2.30 0.87
C CYS A 42 1.09 3.10 2.15
N LYS A 43 0.82 2.48 3.30
CA LYS A 43 1.15 2.98 4.62
C LYS A 43 2.08 1.99 5.29
N ALA A 44 3.28 2.43 5.65
CA ALA A 44 4.21 1.67 6.46
C ALA A 44 4.01 2.04 7.94
N LYS A 45 3.70 1.05 8.77
CA LYS A 45 3.42 1.23 10.20
C LYS A 45 4.42 0.45 11.06
N ARG A 46 4.84 1.04 12.17
CA ARG A 46 5.67 0.40 13.20
C ARG A 46 5.29 0.95 14.58
N GLY A 47 4.55 0.16 15.34
CA GLY A 47 3.94 0.62 16.59
C GLY A 47 2.98 1.78 16.33
N ASP A 48 3.18 2.89 17.02
CA ASP A 48 2.38 4.12 16.85
C ASP A 48 2.87 5.02 15.69
N PHE A 49 4.03 4.69 15.10
CA PHE A 49 4.56 5.45 13.98
C PHE A 49 4.02 4.91 12.66
N SER A 50 3.57 5.80 11.78
CA SER A 50 3.17 5.42 10.42
C SER A 50 3.54 6.49 9.40
N VAL A 51 3.89 6.05 8.20
CA VAL A 51 4.21 6.89 7.05
C VAL A 51 3.40 6.42 5.87
N ASP A 52 2.63 7.33 5.30
CA ASP A 52 1.92 7.12 4.05
C ASP A 52 2.85 7.46 2.88
N SER A 53 2.84 6.63 1.83
CA SER A 53 3.54 6.89 0.58
C SER A 53 2.80 7.94 -0.23
N GLU A 54 3.48 8.52 -1.21
CA GLU A 54 2.77 9.22 -2.28
C GLU A 54 1.79 8.29 -2.99
N THR A 55 0.72 8.87 -3.55
CA THR A 55 -0.23 8.11 -4.37
C THR A 55 0.50 7.56 -5.59
N VAL A 56 0.44 6.25 -5.76
CA VAL A 56 1.02 5.54 -6.88
C VAL A 56 -0.03 5.53 -7.99
N GLN A 57 0.18 6.35 -9.02
CA GLN A 57 -0.63 6.37 -10.25
C GLN A 57 -0.15 5.31 -11.25
#